data_AF-A0A1G0ZQT4-F1
#
_entry.id   AF-A0A1G0ZQT4-F1
#
_cell.length_a   1.000
_cell.length_b   1.000
_cell.length_c   1.000
_cell.angle_alpha   90.00
_cell.angle_beta   90.00
_cell.angle_gamma   90.00
#
_symmetry.space_group_name_H-M   'P 1'
#
loop_
_entity.id
_entity.type
_entity.pdbx_description
1 polymer ?
#
loop_
_entity_poly.entity_id
_entity_poly.type
_entity_poly.pdbx_seq_one_letter_code
_entity_poly.pdbx_strand_id
1 'polypeptide(L)'
;MDTRTLEMRSSAVTLSDMEVFIFPPLIYSLMLANILSPRIWAWRDDPWFAGLERMTPYRRMTRIKQYIMDHYAFNLDLDTWGLTTQERELVRFRDFIDADALAQSNALFGYEGDKYYFDIDIRSHFGLDKYQGNVIPYWKTETVEAMDAFRFRPGYAAGAGECVSLAVLYAAAMFIVGRIPLRDIYLMATPLHSQNFVDVDDGVLTNNRRLVTKAMWFNGTELSAQARRALEHERITVVAHESGWIHTLYPETTMAHAAYEHFCGRLRAYLQIPLTGEILGNFVRHSRKFQPCFQVRHTVNGRDRYIGAERAFAYEEECSYRVTDGTRPKLLAEVETEEFRPEPLARRIVLNDLETFIRSQRLDLSKPDDVHQLKEKFSCDCLNAEIAMESLIRFCHTVPRLPDPADRVFTPLEPSLGIGVEDSRQEIMDRLDSIRDRHPYADLAWHAYRDLNRTGWEPFVKAGMERNPVSVAAVRDLDDGAMVREVEALPNESIYPEDGRLAQPDEVWNYRRGDGAERALLLANLIRARRPEQAIRIEVEDGRAVVVAGNDTWSFPSAKHLRPQVWTM
;
A
#
# COMPACT_ATOMS: atom_id res chain seq x y z
N MET A 1 -9.66 29.53 10.52
CA MET A 1 -9.33 28.54 9.47
C MET A 1 -10.65 28.19 8.78
N ASP A 2 -10.70 28.12 7.45
CA ASP A 2 -11.92 27.66 6.77
C ASP A 2 -12.16 26.16 7.02
N THR A 3 -13.40 25.72 6.85
CA THR A 3 -13.84 24.35 7.16
C THR A 3 -13.06 23.29 6.36
N ARG A 4 -12.73 23.55 5.09
CA ARG A 4 -12.04 22.59 4.23
C ARG A 4 -10.59 22.42 4.65
N THR A 5 -9.89 23.51 4.92
CA THR A 5 -8.51 23.47 5.41
C THR A 5 -8.44 22.78 6.78
N LEU A 6 -9.38 23.08 7.68
CA LEU A 6 -9.44 22.43 8.99
C LEU A 6 -9.69 20.92 8.85
N GLU A 7 -10.65 20.51 8.01
CA GLU A 7 -10.94 19.10 7.79
C GLU A 7 -9.73 18.36 7.20
N MET A 8 -9.10 18.91 6.16
CA MET A 8 -7.93 18.31 5.51
C MET A 8 -6.73 18.19 6.46
N ARG A 9 -6.40 19.24 7.22
CA ARG A 9 -5.31 19.21 8.21
C ARG A 9 -5.62 18.25 9.36
N SER A 10 -6.88 18.17 9.77
CA SER A 10 -7.29 17.25 10.82
C SER A 10 -7.29 15.79 10.32
N SER A 11 -7.53 15.58 9.02
CA SER A 11 -7.40 14.28 8.34
C SER A 11 -5.94 13.89 8.16
N ALA A 12 -5.02 14.86 8.03
CA ALA A 12 -3.58 14.58 8.06
C ALA A 12 -3.10 14.05 9.42
N VAL A 13 -3.87 14.21 10.49
CA VAL A 13 -3.55 13.65 11.81
C VAL A 13 -4.00 12.18 11.92
N THR A 14 -5.20 11.86 11.42
CA THR A 14 -5.81 10.51 11.53
C THR A 14 -5.47 9.57 10.39
N LEU A 15 -5.31 10.10 9.18
CA LEU A 15 -4.83 9.41 7.99
C LEU A 15 -5.63 8.14 7.68
N SER A 16 -6.96 8.17 7.79
CA SER A 16 -7.73 7.00 7.41
C SER A 16 -7.64 6.71 5.91
N ASP A 17 -7.83 5.46 5.50
CA ASP A 17 -7.81 5.10 4.06
C ASP A 17 -8.84 5.93 3.26
N MET A 18 -10.00 6.19 3.87
CA MET A 18 -11.03 7.09 3.34
C MET A 18 -10.52 8.53 3.19
N GLU A 19 -9.82 9.05 4.19
CA GLU A 19 -9.24 10.39 4.18
C GLU A 19 -8.14 10.52 3.14
N VAL A 20 -7.26 9.52 3.02
CA VAL A 20 -6.19 9.48 2.02
C VAL A 20 -6.75 9.46 0.61
N PHE A 21 -7.87 8.75 0.41
CA PHE A 21 -8.59 8.74 -0.86
C PHE A 21 -9.23 10.11 -1.18
N ILE A 22 -9.91 10.73 -0.21
CA ILE A 22 -10.63 12.01 -0.41
C ILE A 22 -9.67 13.19 -0.51
N PHE A 23 -8.53 13.15 0.17
CA PHE A 23 -7.54 14.21 0.14
C PHE A 23 -6.23 13.65 -0.45
N PRO A 24 -6.09 13.65 -1.79
CA PRO A 24 -4.94 13.05 -2.47
C PRO A 24 -3.57 13.51 -1.94
N PRO A 25 -3.38 14.76 -1.45
CA PRO A 25 -2.11 15.15 -0.84
C PRO A 25 -1.66 14.34 0.37
N LEU A 26 -2.57 13.67 1.09
CA LEU A 26 -2.27 13.02 2.36
C LEU A 26 -1.31 11.84 2.21
N ILE A 27 -1.41 11.02 1.16
CA ILE A 27 -0.53 9.85 0.99
C ILE A 27 0.96 10.26 0.91
N TYR A 28 1.25 11.32 0.17
CA TYR A 28 2.61 11.84 0.03
C TYR A 28 3.06 12.58 1.29
N SER A 29 2.14 13.31 1.93
CA SER A 29 2.41 14.02 3.18
C SER A 29 2.74 13.06 4.33
N LEU A 30 2.09 11.90 4.37
CA LEU A 30 2.39 10.82 5.30
C LEU A 30 3.78 10.21 5.01
N MET A 31 4.12 9.97 3.73
CA MET A 31 5.47 9.54 3.37
C MET A 31 6.53 10.57 3.84
N LEU A 32 6.27 11.86 3.65
CA LEU A 32 7.14 12.92 4.17
C LEU A 32 7.22 12.90 5.70
N ALA A 33 6.11 12.70 6.43
CA ALA A 33 6.13 12.57 7.89
C ALA A 33 7.01 11.40 8.35
N ASN A 34 6.99 10.27 7.63
CA ASN A 34 7.91 9.15 7.86
C ASN A 34 9.37 9.51 7.51
N ILE A 35 9.60 10.33 6.49
CA ILE A 35 10.95 10.86 6.19
C ILE A 35 11.45 11.78 7.32
N LEU A 36 10.57 12.55 7.96
CA LEU A 36 10.92 13.40 9.09
C LEU A 36 11.18 12.61 10.39
N SER A 37 10.60 11.41 10.51
CA SER A 37 10.71 10.57 11.69
C SER A 37 12.17 10.14 11.97
N PRO A 38 12.68 10.30 13.20
CA PRO A 38 14.00 9.80 13.57
C PRO A 38 14.13 8.28 13.46
N ARG A 39 13.02 7.53 13.45
CA ARG A 39 13.03 6.06 13.47
C ARG A 39 13.72 5.46 12.24
N ILE A 40 13.40 5.97 11.05
CA ILE A 40 13.97 5.45 9.80
C ILE A 40 15.43 5.91 9.64
N TRP A 41 15.77 7.12 10.10
CA TRP A 41 17.16 7.60 10.08
C TRP A 41 18.08 6.73 10.94
N ALA A 42 17.60 6.26 12.09
CA ALA A 42 18.36 5.34 12.94
C ALA A 42 18.70 4.01 12.23
N TRP A 43 17.94 3.61 11.20
CA TRP A 43 18.25 2.40 10.42
C TRP A 43 19.56 2.55 9.63
N ARG A 44 20.00 3.76 9.29
CA ARG A 44 21.28 3.97 8.59
C ARG A 44 22.48 3.45 9.40
N ASP A 45 22.35 3.45 10.72
CA ASP A 45 23.38 3.01 11.65
C ASP A 45 23.21 1.53 12.06
N ASP A 46 22.15 0.85 11.58
CA ASP A 46 21.92 -0.56 11.89
C ASP A 46 22.92 -1.46 11.12
N PRO A 47 23.59 -2.41 11.79
CA PRO A 47 24.54 -3.33 11.15
C PRO A 47 23.97 -4.10 9.94
N TRP A 48 22.66 -4.32 9.88
CA TRP A 48 21.97 -4.94 8.74
C TRP A 48 22.23 -4.20 7.42
N PHE A 49 22.38 -2.87 7.48
CA PHE A 49 22.57 -2.00 6.33
C PHE A 49 24.04 -1.63 6.08
N ALA A 50 24.99 -2.25 6.80
CA ALA A 50 26.41 -2.02 6.58
C ALA A 50 26.85 -2.30 5.13
N GLY A 51 27.55 -1.34 4.52
CA GLY A 51 28.08 -1.45 3.15
C GLY A 51 27.04 -1.33 2.03
N LEU A 52 25.81 -0.93 2.34
CA LEU A 52 24.70 -0.81 1.40
C LEU A 52 24.99 0.13 0.22
N GLU A 53 25.81 1.17 0.41
CA GLU A 53 26.24 2.11 -0.63
C GLU A 53 26.98 1.43 -1.79
N ARG A 54 27.68 0.32 -1.54
CA ARG A 54 28.42 -0.44 -2.57
C ARG A 54 27.52 -1.38 -3.37
N MET A 55 26.24 -1.51 -3.00
CA MET A 55 25.29 -2.41 -3.65
C MET A 55 24.53 -1.70 -4.77
N THR A 56 24.06 -2.49 -5.76
CA THR A 56 23.13 -2.01 -6.79
C THR A 56 21.79 -1.57 -6.17
N PRO A 57 21.05 -0.65 -6.79
CA PRO A 57 19.75 -0.18 -6.28
C PRO A 57 18.80 -1.31 -5.87
N TYR A 58 18.62 -2.31 -6.74
CA TYR A 58 17.80 -3.48 -6.45
C TYR A 58 18.23 -4.28 -5.20
N ARG A 59 19.54 -4.46 -4.98
CA ARG A 59 20.06 -5.14 -3.80
C ARG A 59 19.79 -4.34 -2.52
N ARG A 60 19.89 -3.00 -2.58
CA ARG A 60 19.54 -2.11 -1.46
C ARG A 60 18.06 -2.27 -1.10
N MET A 61 17.18 -2.22 -2.10
CA MET A 61 15.74 -2.39 -1.89
C MET A 61 15.39 -3.77 -1.33
N THR A 62 16.12 -4.82 -1.73
CA THR A 62 15.93 -6.18 -1.19
C THR A 62 16.30 -6.25 0.30
N ARG A 63 17.39 -5.57 0.72
CA ARG A 63 17.77 -5.46 2.14
C ARG A 63 16.71 -4.71 2.95
N ILE A 64 16.19 -3.62 2.41
CA ILE A 64 15.11 -2.83 3.03
C ILE A 64 13.84 -3.67 3.18
N LYS A 65 13.43 -4.37 2.11
CA LYS A 65 12.30 -5.29 2.15
C LYS A 65 12.46 -6.32 3.26
N GLN A 66 13.60 -7.00 3.32
CA GLN A 66 13.80 -8.02 4.34
C GLN A 66 13.75 -7.42 5.75
N TYR A 67 14.39 -6.26 5.97
CA TYR A 67 14.32 -5.55 7.24
C TYR A 67 12.88 -5.23 7.64
N ILE A 68 12.09 -4.66 6.73
CA ILE A 68 10.67 -4.36 6.98
C ILE A 68 9.89 -5.64 7.28
N MET A 69 10.13 -6.73 6.53
CA MET A 69 9.45 -8.00 6.74
C MET A 69 9.74 -8.65 8.10
N ASP A 70 10.95 -8.44 8.63
CA ASP A 70 11.39 -8.99 9.91
C ASP A 70 10.89 -8.18 11.11
N HIS A 71 10.63 -6.87 10.92
CA HIS A 71 10.26 -5.96 12.00
C HIS A 71 8.78 -5.55 11.99
N TYR A 72 8.08 -5.70 10.86
CA TYR A 72 6.68 -5.29 10.71
C TYR A 72 5.81 -6.42 10.16
N ALA A 73 4.74 -6.71 10.88
CA ALA A 73 3.64 -7.54 10.41
C ALA A 73 2.69 -6.73 9.52
N PHE A 74 1.99 -7.41 8.62
CA PHE A 74 0.86 -6.80 7.92
C PHE A 74 -0.37 -6.89 8.83
N ASN A 75 -0.89 -5.73 9.25
CA ASN A 75 -2.03 -5.68 10.15
C ASN A 75 -3.34 -5.95 9.39
N LEU A 76 -4.03 -7.03 9.75
CA LEU A 76 -5.35 -7.39 9.23
C LEU A 76 -6.44 -7.33 10.30
N ASP A 77 -6.11 -6.85 11.50
CA ASP A 77 -7.09 -6.67 12.57
C ASP A 77 -7.93 -5.42 12.31
N LEU A 78 -9.09 -5.65 11.70
CA LEU A 78 -10.06 -4.62 11.35
C LEU A 78 -10.63 -3.86 12.57
N ASP A 79 -10.51 -4.40 13.78
CA ASP A 79 -11.01 -3.74 15.00
C ASP A 79 -9.96 -2.83 15.66
N THR A 80 -8.71 -2.82 15.16
CA THR A 80 -7.60 -2.04 15.75
C THR A 80 -7.98 -0.60 16.02
N TRP A 81 -8.64 0.04 15.05
CA TRP A 81 -8.98 1.46 15.07
C TRP A 81 -10.49 1.71 15.25
N GLY A 82 -11.23 0.64 15.58
CA GLY A 82 -12.66 0.68 15.90
C GLY A 82 -13.55 0.76 14.66
N LEU A 83 -14.82 1.07 14.89
CA LEU A 83 -15.87 1.03 13.88
C LEU A 83 -16.52 2.40 13.70
N THR A 84 -16.98 2.68 12.48
CA THR A 84 -17.83 3.81 12.12
C THR A 84 -19.03 3.31 11.29
N THR A 85 -19.85 4.22 10.77
CA THR A 85 -20.93 3.90 9.84
C THR A 85 -20.76 4.63 8.52
N GLN A 86 -21.19 3.98 7.43
CA GLN A 86 -21.17 4.60 6.09
C GLN A 86 -21.90 5.95 6.07
N GLU A 87 -23.06 6.01 6.72
CA GLU A 87 -23.87 7.23 6.83
C GLU A 87 -23.10 8.38 7.49
N ARG A 88 -22.39 8.11 8.60
CA ARG A 88 -21.61 9.13 9.31
C ARG A 88 -20.51 9.69 8.42
N GLU A 89 -19.75 8.83 7.74
CA GLU A 89 -18.65 9.28 6.88
C GLU A 89 -19.18 9.99 5.62
N LEU A 90 -20.30 9.54 5.03
CA LEU A 90 -20.94 10.24 3.93
C LEU A 90 -21.38 11.66 4.32
N VAL A 91 -21.99 11.82 5.50
CA VAL A 91 -22.39 13.14 6.01
C VAL A 91 -21.18 14.02 6.24
N ARG A 92 -20.09 13.48 6.81
CA ARG A 92 -18.84 14.21 7.02
C ARG A 92 -18.21 14.69 5.71
N PHE A 93 -18.25 13.85 4.68
CA PHE A 93 -17.56 14.13 3.42
C PHE A 93 -18.38 14.79 2.32
N ARG A 94 -19.69 14.97 2.53
CA ARG A 94 -20.63 15.54 1.54
C ARG A 94 -20.19 16.87 0.91
N ASP A 95 -19.46 17.70 1.68
CA ASP A 95 -19.04 19.04 1.26
C ASP A 95 -17.65 19.01 0.56
N PHE A 96 -17.00 17.85 0.46
CA PHE A 96 -15.66 17.67 -0.12
C PHE A 96 -15.64 16.78 -1.36
N ILE A 97 -16.61 15.88 -1.50
CA ILE A 97 -16.71 14.93 -2.61
C ILE A 97 -18.16 14.83 -3.11
N ASP A 98 -18.31 14.75 -4.43
CA ASP A 98 -19.61 14.52 -5.05
C ASP A 98 -20.10 13.09 -4.77
N ALA A 99 -21.34 12.95 -4.33
CA ALA A 99 -21.90 11.66 -3.91
C ALA A 99 -22.03 10.67 -5.08
N ASP A 100 -22.30 11.14 -6.30
CA ASP A 100 -22.40 10.28 -7.47
C ASP A 100 -21.02 9.80 -7.91
N ALA A 101 -20.01 10.69 -7.90
CA ALA A 101 -18.62 10.34 -8.16
C ALA A 101 -18.10 9.30 -7.16
N LEU A 102 -18.53 9.42 -5.91
CA LEU A 102 -18.18 8.52 -4.82
C LEU A 102 -18.82 7.14 -4.97
N ALA A 103 -20.12 7.08 -5.27
CA ALA A 103 -20.83 5.83 -5.55
C ALA A 103 -20.23 5.08 -6.74
N GLN A 104 -19.80 5.79 -7.79
CA GLN A 104 -19.17 5.19 -8.97
C GLN A 104 -17.76 4.64 -8.71
N SER A 105 -17.09 5.13 -7.68
CA SER A 105 -15.70 4.77 -7.40
C SER A 105 -15.53 3.44 -6.67
N ASN A 106 -16.60 2.87 -6.09
CA ASN A 106 -16.55 1.78 -5.11
C ASN A 106 -15.53 2.02 -3.96
N ALA A 107 -15.03 3.25 -3.79
CA ALA A 107 -13.74 3.46 -3.15
C ALA A 107 -13.79 3.70 -1.64
N LEU A 108 -14.92 4.18 -1.11
CA LEU A 108 -15.04 4.40 0.33
C LEU A 108 -15.48 3.17 1.10
N PHE A 109 -16.32 2.32 0.49
CA PHE A 109 -16.94 1.19 1.18
C PHE A 109 -16.70 -0.16 0.49
N GLY A 110 -15.90 -0.18 -0.58
CA GLY A 110 -15.02 -1.26 -1.05
C GLY A 110 -15.61 -2.63 -1.40
N TYR A 111 -16.85 -2.96 -1.05
CA TYR A 111 -17.24 -4.36 -0.90
C TYR A 111 -18.60 -4.73 -1.49
N GLU A 112 -19.36 -3.75 -2.01
CA GLU A 112 -20.53 -4.00 -2.85
C GLU A 112 -20.14 -3.86 -4.32
N GLY A 113 -19.52 -4.89 -4.92
CA GLY A 113 -19.55 -5.01 -6.38
C GLY A 113 -18.30 -5.45 -7.11
N ASP A 114 -17.18 -5.76 -6.45
CA ASP A 114 -15.99 -6.19 -7.19
C ASP A 114 -16.07 -7.67 -7.59
N LYS A 115 -16.73 -7.91 -8.73
CA LYS A 115 -17.04 -9.22 -9.30
C LYS A 115 -15.83 -10.14 -9.53
N TYR A 116 -14.62 -9.60 -9.55
CA TYR A 116 -13.40 -10.36 -9.82
C TYR A 116 -12.82 -11.04 -8.58
N TYR A 117 -13.23 -10.60 -7.40
CA TYR A 117 -12.79 -11.17 -6.13
C TYR A 117 -13.74 -12.27 -5.59
N PHE A 118 -14.80 -12.62 -6.32
CA PHE A 118 -15.71 -13.70 -5.96
C PHE A 118 -15.02 -15.07 -5.81
N ASP A 119 -13.85 -15.28 -6.42
CA ASP A 119 -13.08 -16.51 -6.25
C ASP A 119 -12.36 -16.61 -4.87
N ILE A 120 -12.23 -15.50 -4.14
CA ILE A 120 -11.53 -15.43 -2.83
C ILE A 120 -12.49 -15.11 -1.67
N ASP A 121 -13.74 -14.76 -1.97
CA ASP A 121 -14.70 -14.23 -0.99
C ASP A 121 -14.05 -13.19 -0.07
N ILE A 122 -13.77 -12.00 -0.61
CA ILE A 122 -13.04 -10.94 0.12
C ILE A 122 -13.69 -10.58 1.45
N ARG A 123 -15.02 -10.68 1.56
CA ARG A 123 -15.69 -10.39 2.82
C ARG A 123 -15.31 -11.43 3.88
N SER A 124 -15.34 -12.71 3.53
CA SER A 124 -14.85 -13.77 4.41
C SER A 124 -13.34 -13.69 4.63
N HIS A 125 -12.55 -13.42 3.58
CA HIS A 125 -11.09 -13.35 3.64
C HIS A 125 -10.58 -12.28 4.60
N PHE A 126 -11.19 -11.10 4.58
CA PHE A 126 -10.85 -10.00 5.48
C PHE A 126 -11.66 -10.03 6.79
N GLY A 127 -12.56 -11.01 6.97
CA GLY A 127 -13.39 -11.12 8.17
C GLY A 127 -14.46 -10.02 8.28
N LEU A 128 -14.84 -9.39 7.16
CA LEU A 128 -15.87 -8.36 7.08
C LEU A 128 -17.28 -8.92 7.30
N ASP A 129 -17.48 -10.23 7.15
CA ASP A 129 -18.77 -10.88 7.40
C ASP A 129 -19.25 -10.79 8.85
N LYS A 130 -18.35 -10.45 9.79
CA LYS A 130 -18.73 -10.17 11.17
C LYS A 130 -19.49 -8.84 11.33
N TYR A 131 -19.42 -7.95 10.35
CA TYR A 131 -20.13 -6.67 10.36
C TYR A 131 -21.41 -6.76 9.52
N GLN A 132 -22.54 -6.38 10.12
CA GLN A 132 -23.86 -6.35 9.49
C GLN A 132 -24.28 -4.92 9.15
N GLY A 133 -25.00 -4.75 8.04
CA GLY A 133 -25.59 -3.47 7.65
C GLY A 133 -24.56 -2.43 7.24
N ASN A 134 -24.67 -1.21 7.78
CA ASN A 134 -23.88 -0.03 7.40
C ASN A 134 -22.65 0.22 8.28
N VAL A 135 -22.32 -0.72 9.18
CA VAL A 135 -21.15 -0.61 10.06
C VAL A 135 -19.90 -1.04 9.28
N ILE A 136 -18.87 -0.20 9.34
CA ILE A 136 -17.60 -0.44 8.66
C ILE A 136 -16.44 -0.23 9.64
N PRO A 137 -15.32 -0.95 9.49
CA PRO A 137 -14.14 -0.66 10.26
C PRO A 137 -13.52 0.68 9.85
N TYR A 138 -12.96 1.40 10.82
CA TYR A 138 -12.34 2.71 10.62
C TYR A 138 -10.84 2.54 10.41
N TRP A 139 -10.40 2.33 9.17
CA TRP A 139 -9.00 2.00 8.84
C TRP A 139 -8.11 3.22 8.95
N LYS A 140 -7.22 3.28 9.95
CA LYS A 140 -6.23 4.36 10.09
C LYS A 140 -4.89 3.90 9.55
N THR A 141 -4.32 4.69 8.67
CA THR A 141 -2.93 4.54 8.27
C THR A 141 -1.99 5.07 9.36
N GLU A 142 -0.92 4.33 9.63
CA GLU A 142 0.02 4.62 10.72
C GLU A 142 1.31 5.31 10.23
N THR A 143 1.81 6.25 11.03
CA THR A 143 3.21 6.71 10.95
C THR A 143 4.13 5.61 11.51
N VAL A 144 5.43 5.65 11.19
CA VAL A 144 6.38 4.62 11.65
C VAL A 144 6.44 4.49 13.18
N GLU A 145 6.24 5.57 13.95
CA GLU A 145 6.15 5.47 15.42
C GLU A 145 4.92 4.71 15.89
N ALA A 146 3.76 4.93 15.26
CA ALA A 146 2.55 4.16 15.56
C ALA A 146 2.72 2.69 15.11
N MET A 147 3.37 2.45 13.97
CA MET A 147 3.71 1.10 13.53
C MET A 147 4.60 0.36 14.54
N ASP A 148 5.64 1.02 15.05
CA ASP A 148 6.54 0.46 16.08
C ASP A 148 5.78 0.13 17.38
N ALA A 149 4.77 0.93 17.72
CA ALA A 149 4.03 0.81 18.96
C ALA A 149 3.14 -0.43 19.04
N PHE A 150 2.84 -1.10 17.91
CA PHE A 150 2.09 -2.37 17.91
C PHE A 150 2.71 -3.43 18.81
N ARG A 151 4.03 -3.41 19.04
CA ARG A 151 4.70 -4.32 20.00
C ARG A 151 4.17 -4.22 21.44
N PHE A 152 3.48 -3.14 21.80
CA PHE A 152 2.85 -2.95 23.11
C PHE A 152 1.43 -3.53 23.17
N ARG A 153 0.85 -3.89 22.01
CA ARG A 153 -0.48 -4.47 21.91
C ARG A 153 -0.42 -5.98 22.11
N PRO A 154 -1.34 -6.59 22.89
CA PRO A 154 -1.41 -8.03 23.04
C PRO A 154 -1.51 -8.75 21.69
N GLY A 155 -0.72 -9.80 21.49
CA GLY A 155 -0.71 -10.60 20.25
C GLY A 155 0.32 -10.16 19.20
N TYR A 156 1.02 -9.04 19.41
CA TYR A 156 2.04 -8.54 18.49
C TYR A 156 3.44 -8.67 19.09
N ALA A 157 4.33 -9.36 18.38
CA ALA A 157 5.73 -9.52 18.81
C ALA A 157 6.65 -8.38 18.33
N ALA A 158 6.21 -7.63 17.31
CA ALA A 158 6.97 -6.58 16.67
C ALA A 158 6.02 -5.45 16.21
N GLY A 159 6.51 -4.54 15.38
CA GLY A 159 5.65 -3.52 14.78
C GLY A 159 4.63 -4.14 13.81
N ALA A 160 3.64 -3.35 13.42
CA ALA A 160 2.70 -3.72 12.37
C ALA A 160 2.17 -2.48 11.66
N GLY A 161 1.56 -2.67 10.50
CA GLY A 161 0.79 -1.61 9.86
C GLY A 161 -0.03 -2.11 8.68
N GLU A 162 -0.96 -1.26 8.26
CA GLU A 162 -1.87 -1.51 7.15
C GLU A 162 -1.19 -1.29 5.78
N CYS A 163 -1.97 -1.45 4.69
CA CYS A 163 -1.44 -1.48 3.33
C CYS A 163 -0.80 -0.14 2.92
N VAL A 164 -1.47 0.98 3.20
CA VAL A 164 -0.94 2.32 2.96
C VAL A 164 0.31 2.55 3.83
N SER A 165 0.29 2.16 5.10
CA SER A 165 1.38 2.34 6.07
C SER A 165 2.67 1.66 5.60
N LEU A 166 2.55 0.42 5.12
CA LEU A 166 3.68 -0.30 4.53
C LEU A 166 4.17 0.37 3.25
N ALA A 167 3.27 0.79 2.35
CA ALA A 167 3.66 1.45 1.10
C ALA A 167 4.49 2.72 1.36
N VAL A 168 4.05 3.59 2.25
CA VAL A 168 4.79 4.81 2.61
C VAL A 168 6.08 4.52 3.39
N LEU A 169 6.11 3.46 4.22
CA LEU A 169 7.32 3.02 4.93
C LEU A 169 8.40 2.55 3.94
N TYR A 170 8.02 1.75 2.94
CA TYR A 170 8.92 1.34 1.87
C TYR A 170 9.49 2.56 1.14
N ALA A 171 8.63 3.50 0.74
CA ALA A 171 9.07 4.69 0.01
C ALA A 171 10.04 5.56 0.83
N ALA A 172 9.71 5.84 2.09
CA ALA A 172 10.57 6.62 2.99
C ALA A 172 11.91 5.90 3.26
N ALA A 173 11.89 4.58 3.50
CA ALA A 173 13.11 3.80 3.71
C ALA A 173 13.97 3.70 2.44
N MET A 174 13.36 3.60 1.25
CA MET A 174 14.08 3.64 -0.02
C MET A 174 14.77 4.98 -0.25
N PHE A 175 14.14 6.09 0.12
CA PHE A 175 14.75 7.41 0.06
C PHE A 175 15.91 7.55 1.06
N ILE A 176 15.66 7.33 2.36
CA ILE A 176 16.63 7.57 3.43
C ILE A 176 17.78 6.54 3.42
N VAL A 177 17.43 5.25 3.43
CA VAL A 177 18.39 4.15 3.58
C VAL A 177 18.86 3.67 2.21
N GLY A 178 17.94 3.52 1.27
CA GLY A 178 18.23 3.03 -0.09
C GLY A 178 18.95 4.02 -0.99
N ARG A 179 18.91 5.32 -0.63
CA ARG A 179 19.35 6.46 -1.44
C ARG A 179 18.73 6.44 -2.85
N ILE A 180 17.43 6.10 -2.93
CA ILE A 180 16.65 6.19 -4.16
C ILE A 180 15.99 7.58 -4.22
N PRO A 181 16.24 8.40 -5.25
CA PRO A 181 15.64 9.73 -5.36
C PRO A 181 14.10 9.69 -5.37
N LEU A 182 13.45 10.72 -4.81
CA LEU A 182 11.98 10.80 -4.77
C LEU A 182 11.35 10.84 -6.17
N ARG A 183 12.01 11.46 -7.16
CA ARG A 183 11.58 11.44 -8.57
C ARG A 183 11.41 10.05 -9.17
N ASP A 184 12.09 9.06 -8.58
CA ASP A 184 12.10 7.69 -9.06
C ASP A 184 11.14 6.81 -8.23
N ILE A 185 10.33 7.39 -7.32
CA ILE A 185 9.38 6.68 -6.46
C ILE A 185 7.97 7.23 -6.68
N TYR A 186 7.07 6.39 -7.20
CA TYR A 186 5.67 6.71 -7.43
C TYR A 186 4.79 5.91 -6.47
N LEU A 187 4.01 6.61 -5.64
CA LEU A 187 3.00 6.00 -4.78
C LEU A 187 1.72 5.82 -5.60
N MET A 188 1.14 4.63 -5.59
CA MET A 188 -0.11 4.31 -6.28
C MET A 188 -1.10 3.71 -5.30
N ALA A 189 -2.37 4.07 -5.43
CA ALA A 189 -3.44 3.38 -4.73
C ALA A 189 -4.60 3.06 -5.66
N THR A 190 -5.28 1.96 -5.32
CA THR A 190 -6.59 1.54 -5.79
C THR A 190 -7.53 1.57 -4.58
N PRO A 191 -8.84 1.36 -4.75
CA PRO A 191 -9.77 1.18 -3.63
C PRO A 191 -9.39 0.10 -2.61
N LEU A 192 -8.61 -0.91 -3.02
CA LEU A 192 -8.32 -2.09 -2.19
C LEU A 192 -6.84 -2.26 -1.86
N HIS A 193 -5.95 -1.57 -2.57
CA HIS A 193 -4.51 -1.79 -2.47
C HIS A 193 -3.71 -0.50 -2.63
N SER A 194 -2.68 -0.35 -1.81
CA SER A 194 -1.62 0.65 -1.96
C SER A 194 -0.29 -0.03 -2.27
N GLN A 195 0.43 0.53 -3.23
CA GLN A 195 1.69 -0.01 -3.72
C GLN A 195 2.55 1.07 -4.37
N ASN A 196 3.85 0.80 -4.53
CA ASN A 196 4.76 1.76 -5.15
C ASN A 196 5.29 1.20 -6.47
N PHE A 197 5.52 2.07 -7.44
CA PHE A 197 6.37 1.80 -8.59
C PHE A 197 7.67 2.58 -8.43
N VAL A 198 8.78 1.86 -8.47
CA VAL A 198 10.13 2.43 -8.31
C VAL A 198 10.84 2.33 -9.65
N ASP A 199 11.20 3.48 -10.22
CA ASP A 199 11.83 3.59 -11.53
C ASP A 199 13.34 3.35 -11.45
N VAL A 200 13.72 2.11 -11.16
CA VAL A 200 15.11 1.64 -11.20
C VAL A 200 15.21 0.45 -12.14
N ASP A 201 16.30 0.38 -12.92
CA ASP A 201 16.52 -0.66 -13.93
C ASP A 201 15.32 -0.77 -14.90
N ASP A 202 14.63 -1.92 -14.94
CA ASP A 202 13.41 -2.16 -15.74
C ASP A 202 12.10 -1.82 -14.99
N GLY A 203 12.20 -1.27 -13.78
CA GLY A 203 11.10 -0.98 -12.86
C GLY A 203 10.90 -2.06 -11.81
N VAL A 204 10.41 -1.64 -10.64
CA VAL A 204 10.10 -2.52 -9.51
C VAL A 204 8.79 -2.10 -8.85
N LEU A 205 7.89 -3.06 -8.60
CA LEU A 205 6.70 -2.86 -7.78
C LEU A 205 6.93 -3.29 -6.34
N THR A 206 6.44 -2.52 -5.37
CA THR A 206 6.36 -2.95 -3.96
C THR A 206 4.92 -3.02 -3.51
N ASN A 207 4.53 -4.13 -2.88
CA ASN A 207 3.18 -4.31 -2.34
C ASN A 207 3.28 -5.13 -1.04
N ASN A 208 2.87 -4.55 0.09
CA ASN A 208 2.86 -5.17 1.42
C ASN A 208 4.17 -5.90 1.77
N ARG A 209 4.26 -7.20 1.49
CA ARG A 209 5.43 -8.05 1.78
C ARG A 209 6.24 -8.43 0.53
N ARG A 210 5.97 -7.80 -0.62
CA ARG A 210 6.52 -8.17 -1.93
C ARG A 210 7.30 -7.02 -2.55
N LEU A 211 8.38 -7.39 -3.23
CA LEU A 211 9.13 -6.57 -4.17
C LEU A 211 9.21 -7.40 -5.43
N VAL A 212 8.71 -6.86 -6.54
CA VAL A 212 8.47 -7.58 -7.79
C VAL A 212 9.20 -6.85 -8.90
N THR A 213 10.20 -7.51 -9.47
CA THR A 213 10.87 -7.03 -10.68
C THR A 213 10.06 -7.43 -11.91
N LYS A 214 10.40 -6.82 -13.05
CA LYS A 214 9.83 -7.23 -14.35
C LYS A 214 10.00 -8.72 -14.62
N ALA A 215 11.19 -9.27 -14.36
CA ALA A 215 11.44 -10.70 -14.52
C ALA A 215 10.53 -11.56 -13.62
N MET A 216 10.32 -11.13 -12.36
CA MET A 216 9.39 -11.82 -11.46
C MET A 216 7.95 -11.74 -11.99
N TRP A 217 7.50 -10.57 -12.45
CA TRP A 217 6.15 -10.37 -13.00
C TRP A 217 5.75 -11.39 -14.08
N PHE A 218 6.73 -11.85 -14.89
CA PHE A 218 6.51 -12.80 -15.99
C PHE A 218 7.08 -14.20 -15.76
N ASN A 219 7.51 -14.57 -14.54
CA ASN A 219 8.08 -15.91 -14.28
C ASN A 219 7.04 -17.02 -14.07
N GLY A 220 5.75 -16.66 -14.01
CA GLY A 220 4.64 -17.60 -13.90
C GLY A 220 4.49 -18.31 -12.55
N THR A 221 5.11 -17.80 -11.49
CA THR A 221 4.96 -18.36 -10.13
C THR A 221 3.67 -17.89 -9.47
N GLU A 222 3.25 -18.58 -8.41
CA GLU A 222 2.11 -18.19 -7.59
C GLU A 222 2.29 -16.78 -6.98
N LEU A 223 3.51 -16.47 -6.52
CA LEU A 223 3.84 -15.15 -6.00
C LEU A 223 3.57 -14.06 -7.03
N SER A 224 3.94 -14.31 -8.29
CA SER A 224 3.69 -13.39 -9.40
C SER A 224 2.21 -13.28 -9.72
N ALA A 225 1.46 -14.39 -9.72
CA ALA A 225 0.01 -14.35 -9.87
C ALA A 225 -0.65 -13.45 -8.82
N GLN A 226 -0.25 -13.57 -7.55
CA GLN A 226 -0.78 -12.74 -6.47
C GLN A 226 -0.45 -11.25 -6.64
N ALA A 227 0.76 -10.93 -7.11
CA ALA A 227 1.20 -9.55 -7.33
C ALA A 227 0.52 -8.90 -8.55
N ARG A 228 0.10 -9.70 -9.53
CA ARG A 228 -0.51 -9.20 -10.77
C ARG A 228 -1.94 -8.71 -10.61
N ARG A 229 -2.69 -9.31 -9.67
CA ARG A 229 -4.13 -9.10 -9.50
C ARG A 229 -4.57 -7.64 -9.49
N ALA A 230 -3.91 -6.80 -8.68
CA ALA A 230 -4.32 -5.39 -8.55
C ALA A 230 -4.23 -4.64 -9.89
N LEU A 231 -3.15 -4.81 -10.67
CA LEU A 231 -3.00 -4.09 -11.95
C LEU A 231 -3.78 -4.72 -13.11
N GLU A 232 -4.15 -6.00 -13.00
CA GLU A 232 -4.98 -6.69 -13.99
C GLU A 232 -6.49 -6.43 -13.78
N HIS A 233 -6.91 -6.20 -12.54
CA HIS A 233 -8.33 -6.22 -12.16
C HIS A 233 -8.84 -4.99 -11.44
N GLU A 234 -7.97 -4.06 -11.01
CA GLU A 234 -8.36 -2.83 -10.33
C GLU A 234 -8.00 -1.60 -11.15
N ARG A 235 -8.56 -0.45 -10.76
CA ARG A 235 -8.26 0.85 -11.34
C ARG A 235 -7.37 1.58 -10.35
N ILE A 236 -6.25 2.10 -10.82
CA ILE A 236 -5.43 3.02 -10.03
C ILE A 236 -6.22 4.32 -9.94
N THR A 237 -6.62 4.68 -8.73
CA THR A 237 -7.45 5.86 -8.46
C THR A 237 -6.60 7.10 -8.22
N VAL A 238 -5.42 6.93 -7.62
CA VAL A 238 -4.48 8.00 -7.34
C VAL A 238 -3.05 7.59 -7.63
N VAL A 239 -2.27 8.52 -8.18
CA VAL A 239 -0.81 8.44 -8.24
C VAL A 239 -0.26 9.70 -7.58
N ALA A 240 0.66 9.53 -6.64
CA ALA A 240 1.35 10.63 -5.96
C ALA A 240 2.86 10.52 -6.16
N HIS A 241 3.49 11.68 -6.32
CA HIS A 241 4.89 11.84 -6.70
C HIS A 241 5.42 13.14 -6.12
N GLU A 242 6.74 13.35 -6.08
CA GLU A 242 7.33 14.56 -5.48
C GLU A 242 6.86 15.86 -6.14
N SER A 243 6.43 15.78 -7.41
CA SER A 243 5.88 16.91 -8.16
C SER A 243 4.39 17.18 -7.90
N GLY A 244 3.67 16.30 -7.20
CA GLY A 244 2.23 16.39 -6.98
C GLY A 244 1.48 15.08 -7.21
N TRP A 245 0.15 15.15 -7.27
CA TRP A 245 -0.76 14.00 -7.41
C TRP A 245 -1.68 14.14 -8.61
N ILE A 246 -2.14 13.00 -9.15
CA ILE A 246 -3.28 12.89 -10.09
C ILE A 246 -4.29 11.88 -9.55
N HIS A 247 -5.58 12.19 -9.68
CA HIS A 247 -6.67 11.35 -9.16
C HIS A 247 -7.81 11.22 -10.18
N THR A 248 -8.52 10.10 -10.17
CA THR A 248 -9.67 9.85 -11.06
C THR A 248 -10.89 10.74 -10.81
N LEU A 249 -11.03 11.32 -9.61
CA LEU A 249 -12.24 12.01 -9.16
C LEU A 249 -12.17 13.52 -9.34
N TYR A 250 -10.98 14.10 -9.18
CA TYR A 250 -10.80 15.54 -9.21
C TYR A 250 -10.41 16.00 -10.61
N PRO A 251 -11.03 17.08 -11.13
CA PRO A 251 -10.64 17.65 -12.43
C PRO A 251 -9.23 18.25 -12.38
N GLU A 252 -8.83 18.79 -11.23
CA GLU A 252 -7.50 19.36 -11.03
C GLU A 252 -6.49 18.27 -10.64
N THR A 253 -5.26 18.41 -11.12
CA THR A 253 -4.11 17.58 -10.77
C THR A 253 -2.90 18.46 -10.53
N THR A 254 -2.11 18.14 -9.51
CA THR A 254 -0.91 18.92 -9.19
C THR A 254 0.37 18.25 -9.65
N MET A 255 0.31 16.98 -10.06
CA MET A 255 1.49 16.28 -10.60
C MET A 255 1.97 16.97 -11.88
N ALA A 256 3.28 17.18 -12.03
CA ALA A 256 3.84 17.71 -13.27
C ALA A 256 3.51 16.78 -14.45
N HIS A 257 3.06 17.35 -15.57
CA HIS A 257 2.65 16.59 -16.76
C HIS A 257 3.73 15.61 -17.23
N ALA A 258 4.97 16.11 -17.39
CA ALA A 258 6.10 15.30 -17.82
C ALA A 258 6.41 14.14 -16.85
N ALA A 259 6.24 14.34 -15.54
CA ALA A 259 6.44 13.28 -14.55
C ALA A 259 5.37 12.19 -14.69
N TYR A 260 4.12 12.57 -14.97
CA TYR A 260 3.04 11.60 -15.15
C TYR A 260 3.16 10.83 -16.47
N GLU A 261 3.53 11.51 -17.55
CA GLU A 261 3.82 10.86 -18.84
C GLU A 261 4.96 9.85 -18.72
N HIS A 262 6.06 10.24 -18.05
CA HIS A 262 7.20 9.36 -17.79
C HIS A 262 6.77 8.14 -16.98
N PHE A 263 6.08 8.34 -15.86
CA PHE A 263 5.52 7.26 -15.05
C PHE A 263 4.66 6.30 -15.89
N CYS A 264 3.71 6.82 -16.67
CA CYS A 264 2.85 6.01 -17.52
C CYS A 264 3.65 5.16 -18.52
N GLY A 265 4.66 5.78 -19.15
CA GLY A 265 5.55 5.10 -20.10
C GLY A 265 6.35 3.98 -19.43
N ARG A 266 6.97 4.27 -18.28
CA ARG A 266 7.79 3.31 -17.52
C ARG A 266 6.97 2.16 -16.96
N LEU A 267 5.79 2.44 -16.38
CA LEU A 267 4.90 1.39 -15.89
C LEU A 267 4.38 0.51 -17.03
N ARG A 268 3.96 1.07 -18.17
CA ARG A 268 3.54 0.27 -19.33
C ARG A 268 4.67 -0.60 -19.86
N ALA A 269 5.89 -0.05 -19.95
CA ALA A 269 7.07 -0.80 -20.35
C ALA A 269 7.40 -1.93 -19.36
N TYR A 270 7.24 -1.71 -18.05
CA TYR A 270 7.39 -2.76 -17.03
C TYR A 270 6.36 -3.87 -17.22
N LEU A 271 5.11 -3.52 -17.52
CA LEU A 271 3.96 -4.43 -17.67
C LEU A 271 3.86 -5.16 -19.02
N GLN A 272 4.87 -5.00 -19.88
CA GLN A 272 4.93 -5.63 -21.20
C GLN A 272 6.23 -6.41 -21.40
N ILE A 273 6.11 -7.61 -21.97
CA ILE A 273 7.26 -8.43 -22.37
C ILE A 273 7.05 -9.05 -23.75
N PRO A 274 8.09 -9.14 -24.59
CA PRO A 274 8.00 -9.88 -25.85
C PRO A 274 7.67 -11.35 -25.62
N LEU A 275 6.88 -11.93 -26.52
CA LEU A 275 6.60 -13.37 -26.48
C LEU A 275 7.85 -14.15 -26.92
N THR A 276 8.37 -14.97 -26.01
CA THR A 276 9.45 -15.93 -26.28
C THR A 276 9.02 -17.33 -25.86
N GLY A 277 9.79 -18.36 -26.23
CA GLY A 277 9.51 -19.73 -25.76
C GLY A 277 9.55 -19.86 -24.23
N GLU A 278 10.44 -19.11 -23.57
CA GLU A 278 10.50 -19.05 -22.11
C GLU A 278 9.23 -18.42 -21.52
N ILE A 279 8.78 -17.27 -22.07
CA ILE A 279 7.56 -16.59 -21.61
C ILE A 279 6.31 -17.43 -21.86
N LEU A 280 6.23 -18.13 -22.99
CA LEU A 280 5.17 -19.11 -23.25
C LEU A 280 5.14 -20.18 -22.16
N GLY A 281 6.30 -20.71 -21.80
CA GLY A 281 6.42 -21.66 -20.70
C GLY A 281 5.96 -21.12 -19.35
N ASN A 282 6.37 -19.90 -19.03
CA ASN A 282 5.96 -19.21 -17.82
C ASN A 282 4.44 -18.99 -17.79
N PHE A 283 3.81 -18.68 -18.93
CA PHE A 283 2.36 -18.62 -19.05
C PHE A 283 1.68 -19.98 -18.79
N VAL A 284 2.20 -21.07 -19.36
CA VAL A 284 1.61 -22.42 -19.16
C VAL A 284 1.79 -22.89 -17.71
N ARG A 285 2.91 -22.52 -17.05
CA ARG A 285 3.11 -22.70 -15.61
C ARG A 285 2.07 -21.94 -14.80
N HIS A 286 1.86 -20.66 -15.12
CA HIS A 286 0.89 -19.78 -14.46
C HIS A 286 -0.55 -20.29 -14.63
N SER A 287 -0.90 -20.70 -15.85
CA SER A 287 -2.27 -21.03 -16.23
C SER A 287 -2.51 -22.54 -16.24
N ARG A 288 -2.45 -23.17 -15.06
CA ARG A 288 -2.64 -24.63 -14.89
C ARG A 288 -3.86 -25.18 -15.63
N LYS A 289 -4.97 -24.43 -15.65
CA LYS A 289 -6.21 -24.77 -16.37
C LYS A 289 -6.03 -25.00 -17.88
N PHE A 290 -4.99 -24.44 -18.49
CA PHE A 290 -4.68 -24.61 -19.91
C PHE A 290 -3.61 -25.66 -20.18
N GLN A 291 -2.93 -26.20 -19.16
CA GLN A 291 -1.92 -27.26 -19.36
C GLN A 291 -2.44 -28.46 -20.17
N PRO A 292 -3.69 -28.95 -19.99
CA PRO A 292 -4.22 -30.03 -20.81
C PRO A 292 -4.30 -29.74 -22.32
N CYS A 293 -4.21 -28.46 -22.74
CA CYS A 293 -4.17 -28.06 -24.14
C CYS A 293 -2.79 -28.27 -24.78
N PHE A 294 -1.75 -28.53 -23.97
CA PHE A 294 -0.36 -28.60 -24.42
C PHE A 294 0.26 -29.98 -24.18
N GLN A 295 1.30 -30.27 -24.94
CA GLN A 295 2.15 -31.44 -24.79
C GLN A 295 3.60 -31.09 -25.15
N VAL A 296 4.56 -31.86 -24.62
CA VAL A 296 5.99 -31.68 -24.86
C VAL A 296 6.52 -32.87 -25.65
N ARG A 297 7.35 -32.60 -26.67
CA ARG A 297 8.05 -33.60 -27.45
C ARG A 297 9.45 -33.84 -26.89
N HIS A 298 9.79 -35.11 -26.68
CA HIS A 298 11.10 -35.59 -26.27
C HIS A 298 11.61 -36.63 -27.29
N THR A 299 12.86 -36.51 -27.74
CA THR A 299 13.44 -37.47 -28.68
C THR A 299 14.28 -38.49 -27.90
N VAL A 300 13.82 -39.75 -27.88
CA VAL A 300 14.48 -40.87 -27.19
C VAL A 300 14.88 -41.91 -28.24
N ASN A 301 16.17 -42.26 -28.30
CA ASN A 301 16.71 -43.23 -29.26
C ASN A 301 16.32 -42.92 -30.73
N GLY A 302 16.31 -41.63 -31.08
CA GLY A 302 15.95 -41.16 -32.42
C GLY A 302 14.46 -41.23 -32.77
N ARG A 303 13.60 -41.54 -31.79
CA ARG A 303 12.13 -41.54 -31.96
C ARG A 303 11.50 -40.48 -31.06
N ASP A 304 10.54 -39.76 -31.60
CA ASP A 304 9.78 -38.79 -30.83
C ASP A 304 8.79 -39.47 -29.90
N ARG A 305 8.68 -38.89 -28.71
CA ARG A 305 7.82 -39.28 -27.62
C ARG A 305 7.13 -38.04 -27.08
N TYR A 306 5.89 -38.20 -26.63
CA TYR A 306 5.03 -37.08 -26.24
C TYR A 306 4.49 -37.27 -24.83
N ILE A 307 4.49 -36.20 -24.04
CA ILE A 307 3.91 -36.16 -22.70
C ILE A 307 3.00 -34.95 -22.56
N GLY A 308 1.90 -35.09 -21.83
CA GLY A 308 1.00 -33.97 -21.51
C GLY A 308 1.73 -32.90 -20.70
N ALA A 309 1.48 -31.62 -20.98
CA ALA A 309 2.16 -30.54 -20.27
C ALA A 309 1.83 -30.56 -18.77
N GLU A 310 0.61 -30.92 -18.39
CA GLU A 310 0.19 -31.06 -16.98
C GLU A 310 1.09 -32.02 -16.20
N ARG A 311 1.59 -33.06 -16.87
CA ARG A 311 2.47 -34.03 -16.24
C ARG A 311 3.92 -33.55 -16.26
N ALA A 312 4.39 -32.99 -17.37
CA ALA A 312 5.73 -32.39 -17.44
C ALA A 312 5.93 -31.27 -16.41
N PHE A 313 4.94 -30.41 -16.20
CA PHE A 313 4.97 -29.36 -15.18
C PHE A 313 4.85 -29.91 -13.75
N ALA A 314 4.21 -31.06 -13.53
CA ALA A 314 4.23 -31.72 -12.22
C ALA A 314 5.65 -32.16 -11.82
N TYR A 315 6.41 -32.75 -12.76
CA TYR A 315 7.82 -33.09 -12.51
C TYR A 315 8.72 -31.86 -12.27
N GLU A 316 8.40 -30.72 -12.91
CA GLU A 316 9.12 -29.46 -12.65
C GLU A 316 8.96 -29.00 -11.20
N GLU A 317 7.83 -29.28 -10.54
CA GLU A 317 7.62 -28.92 -9.13
C GLU A 317 8.51 -29.75 -8.18
N GLU A 318 8.98 -30.91 -8.62
CA GLU A 318 9.76 -31.86 -7.82
C GLU A 318 11.28 -31.74 -8.02
N CYS A 319 11.75 -30.90 -8.97
CA CYS A 319 13.18 -30.77 -9.24
C CYS A 319 13.62 -29.33 -9.61
N SER A 320 14.92 -29.18 -9.92
CA SER A 320 15.50 -27.88 -10.28
C SER A 320 15.45 -27.56 -11.78
N TYR A 321 14.93 -28.49 -12.60
CA TYR A 321 14.87 -28.36 -14.05
C TYR A 321 13.51 -27.83 -14.50
N ARG A 322 13.49 -27.01 -15.57
CA ARG A 322 12.27 -26.42 -16.10
C ARG A 322 11.81 -27.07 -17.40
N VAL A 323 10.50 -27.07 -17.60
CA VAL A 323 9.86 -27.49 -18.85
C VAL A 323 10.27 -26.59 -20.00
N THR A 324 10.65 -25.33 -19.79
CA THR A 324 10.76 -24.34 -20.88
C THR A 324 12.09 -23.59 -20.97
N ASP A 325 13.10 -24.02 -20.22
CA ASP A 325 14.46 -23.48 -20.35
C ASP A 325 15.43 -24.54 -20.93
N GLY A 326 16.73 -24.21 -20.94
CA GLY A 326 17.79 -25.10 -21.43
C GLY A 326 17.96 -26.41 -20.64
N THR A 327 17.30 -26.57 -19.50
CA THR A 327 17.34 -27.77 -18.65
C THR A 327 16.23 -28.77 -18.95
N ARG A 328 15.28 -28.45 -19.86
CA ARG A 328 14.21 -29.38 -20.31
C ARG A 328 14.71 -30.81 -20.58
N PRO A 329 15.83 -31.05 -21.30
CA PRO A 329 16.28 -32.41 -21.57
C PRO A 329 16.59 -33.21 -20.30
N LYS A 330 17.06 -32.53 -19.24
CA LYS A 330 17.30 -33.16 -17.93
C LYS A 330 15.99 -33.45 -17.22
N LEU A 331 15.05 -32.50 -17.23
CA LEU A 331 13.70 -32.73 -16.68
C LEU A 331 13.04 -33.97 -17.31
N LEU A 332 13.05 -34.05 -18.64
CA LEU A 332 12.39 -35.14 -19.37
C LEU A 332 13.10 -36.49 -19.20
N ALA A 333 14.35 -36.51 -18.75
CA ALA A 333 15.07 -37.73 -18.41
C ALA A 333 14.69 -38.30 -17.02
N GLU A 334 14.14 -37.46 -16.13
CA GLU A 334 13.60 -37.88 -14.82
C GLU A 334 12.18 -38.47 -14.93
N VAL A 335 11.50 -38.25 -16.05
CA VAL A 335 10.13 -38.73 -16.29
C VAL A 335 10.13 -40.22 -16.58
N GLU A 336 9.23 -40.96 -15.92
CA GLU A 336 9.07 -42.40 -16.15
C GLU A 336 8.69 -42.69 -17.60
N THR A 337 9.28 -43.74 -18.20
CA THR A 337 9.14 -44.00 -19.65
C THR A 337 7.70 -44.32 -20.05
N GLU A 338 6.94 -44.92 -19.12
CA GLU A 338 5.54 -45.31 -19.25
C GLU A 338 4.59 -44.12 -19.45
N GLU A 339 5.00 -42.92 -19.04
CA GLU A 339 4.20 -41.71 -19.17
C GLU A 339 4.20 -41.14 -20.59
N PHE A 340 5.22 -41.50 -21.37
CA PHE A 340 5.34 -41.05 -22.74
C PHE A 340 4.45 -41.85 -23.69
N ARG A 341 3.83 -41.13 -24.62
CA ARG A 341 3.10 -41.70 -25.76
C ARG A 341 3.99 -41.72 -27.02
N PRO A 342 3.88 -42.76 -27.86
CA PRO A 342 4.62 -42.84 -29.13
C PRO A 342 4.12 -41.83 -30.17
N GLU A 343 2.88 -41.40 -30.06
CA GLU A 343 2.23 -40.46 -30.98
C GLU A 343 1.75 -39.22 -30.22
N PRO A 344 1.60 -38.07 -30.90
CA PRO A 344 1.04 -36.87 -30.30
C PRO A 344 -0.33 -37.15 -29.69
N LEU A 345 -0.55 -36.62 -28.48
CA LEU A 345 -1.85 -36.64 -27.83
C LEU A 345 -2.85 -35.83 -28.67
N ALA A 346 -4.03 -36.41 -28.91
CA ALA A 346 -5.06 -35.79 -29.75
C ALA A 346 -5.55 -34.46 -29.16
N ARG A 347 -5.83 -33.48 -30.04
CA ARG A 347 -6.35 -32.14 -29.70
C ARG A 347 -5.45 -31.34 -28.73
N ARG A 348 -4.13 -31.56 -28.79
CA ARG A 348 -3.14 -30.82 -27.98
C ARG A 348 -2.04 -30.23 -28.84
N ILE A 349 -1.55 -29.05 -28.44
CA ILE A 349 -0.49 -28.31 -29.11
C ILE A 349 0.87 -28.82 -28.64
N VAL A 350 1.76 -29.14 -29.58
CA VAL A 350 3.15 -29.49 -29.28
C VAL A 350 3.94 -28.22 -28.98
N LEU A 351 4.33 -28.03 -27.72
CA LEU A 351 5.00 -26.82 -27.23
C LEU A 351 6.29 -26.52 -28.00
N ASN A 352 7.07 -27.55 -28.34
CA ASN A 352 8.32 -27.41 -29.09
C ASN A 352 8.10 -26.77 -30.48
N ASP A 353 7.02 -27.12 -31.17
CA ASP A 353 6.72 -26.60 -32.52
C ASP A 353 6.28 -25.14 -32.43
N LEU A 354 5.51 -24.82 -31.39
CA LEU A 354 5.07 -23.47 -31.12
C LEU A 354 6.24 -22.55 -30.72
N GLU A 355 7.16 -23.03 -29.89
CA GLU A 355 8.39 -22.30 -29.55
C GLU A 355 9.25 -22.02 -30.79
N THR A 356 9.32 -22.98 -31.71
CA THR A 356 10.02 -22.83 -32.99
C THR A 356 9.35 -21.76 -33.85
N PHE A 357 8.02 -21.75 -33.90
CA PHE A 357 7.25 -20.74 -34.61
C PHE A 357 7.44 -19.33 -34.03
N ILE A 358 7.35 -19.17 -32.70
CA ILE A 358 7.57 -17.89 -32.02
C ILE A 358 8.98 -17.36 -32.33
N ARG A 359 9.99 -18.24 -32.28
CA ARG A 359 11.39 -17.87 -32.55
C ARG A 359 11.62 -17.46 -34.01
N SER A 360 10.95 -18.10 -34.96
CA SER A 360 11.14 -17.82 -36.39
C SER A 360 10.41 -16.56 -36.84
N GLN A 361 9.19 -16.33 -36.36
CA GLN A 361 8.36 -15.19 -36.79
C GLN A 361 8.64 -13.90 -36.03
N ARG A 362 9.21 -13.95 -34.81
CA ARG A 362 9.47 -12.77 -33.95
C ARG A 362 8.23 -11.88 -33.79
N LEU A 363 7.14 -12.51 -33.39
CA LEU A 363 5.82 -11.88 -33.27
C LEU A 363 5.85 -10.71 -32.28
N ASP A 364 5.20 -9.62 -32.67
CA ASP A 364 4.92 -8.46 -31.85
C ASP A 364 3.44 -8.44 -31.47
N LEU A 365 3.14 -8.82 -30.22
CA LEU A 365 1.76 -8.93 -29.72
C LEU A 365 1.02 -7.57 -29.62
N SER A 366 1.67 -6.45 -29.95
CA SER A 366 1.01 -5.15 -30.11
C SER A 366 0.38 -5.00 -31.51
N LYS A 367 0.76 -5.83 -32.49
CA LYS A 367 0.26 -5.78 -33.87
C LYS A 367 -0.89 -6.78 -34.06
N PRO A 368 -2.06 -6.33 -34.56
CA PRO A 368 -3.19 -7.20 -34.83
C PRO A 368 -2.86 -8.38 -35.76
N ASP A 369 -2.03 -8.17 -36.78
CA ASP A 369 -1.67 -9.21 -37.76
C ASP A 369 -0.82 -10.33 -37.14
N ASP A 370 0.09 -9.99 -36.23
CA ASP A 370 0.93 -10.97 -35.53
C ASP A 370 0.08 -11.76 -34.52
N VAL A 371 -0.88 -11.11 -33.86
CA VAL A 371 -1.88 -11.77 -33.01
C VAL A 371 -2.74 -12.74 -33.83
N HIS A 372 -3.17 -12.34 -35.03
CA HIS A 372 -3.94 -13.20 -35.93
C HIS A 372 -3.15 -14.43 -36.35
N GLN A 373 -1.91 -14.24 -36.82
CA GLN A 373 -1.01 -15.36 -37.20
C GLN A 373 -0.79 -16.33 -36.03
N LEU A 374 -0.63 -15.81 -34.82
CA LEU A 374 -0.47 -16.65 -33.63
C LEU A 374 -1.74 -17.44 -33.33
N LYS A 375 -2.93 -16.82 -33.42
CA LYS A 375 -4.23 -17.48 -33.24
C LYS A 375 -4.46 -18.59 -34.26
N GLU A 376 -4.17 -18.34 -35.53
CA GLU A 376 -4.25 -19.36 -36.59
C GLU A 376 -3.30 -20.54 -36.33
N LYS A 377 -2.07 -20.27 -35.87
CA LYS A 377 -1.13 -21.36 -35.54
C LYS A 377 -1.56 -22.17 -34.32
N PHE A 378 -2.26 -21.53 -33.39
CA PHE A 378 -2.80 -22.14 -32.18
C PHE A 378 -4.15 -22.83 -32.36
N SER A 379 -4.82 -22.66 -33.52
CA SER A 379 -6.13 -23.27 -33.75
C SER A 379 -5.97 -24.80 -33.78
N CYS A 380 -6.45 -25.45 -32.74
CA CYS A 380 -6.64 -26.89 -32.69
C CYS A 380 -8.08 -27.16 -32.26
N ASP A 381 -8.56 -28.40 -32.42
CA ASP A 381 -9.93 -28.77 -32.04
C ASP A 381 -10.19 -28.67 -30.52
N CYS A 382 -9.33 -28.05 -29.73
CA CYS A 382 -9.56 -27.79 -28.30
C CYS A 382 -10.31 -26.47 -28.10
N LEU A 383 -11.53 -26.52 -27.56
CA LEU A 383 -12.34 -25.33 -27.23
C LEU A 383 -11.60 -24.30 -26.35
N ASN A 384 -10.65 -24.77 -25.54
CA ASN A 384 -9.89 -23.92 -24.62
C ASN A 384 -8.68 -23.22 -25.27
N ALA A 385 -8.29 -23.58 -26.50
CA ALA A 385 -7.08 -23.03 -27.13
C ALA A 385 -7.21 -21.53 -27.45
N GLU A 386 -8.37 -21.07 -27.90
CA GLU A 386 -8.62 -19.64 -28.16
C GLU A 386 -8.61 -18.81 -26.87
N ILE A 387 -9.23 -19.32 -25.80
CA ILE A 387 -9.22 -18.68 -24.49
C ILE A 387 -7.81 -18.66 -23.89
N ALA A 388 -7.05 -19.74 -24.08
CA ALA A 388 -5.64 -19.81 -23.67
C ALA A 388 -4.81 -18.75 -24.42
N MET A 389 -5.10 -18.52 -25.70
CA MET A 389 -4.43 -17.50 -26.51
C MET A 389 -4.67 -16.09 -26.02
N GLU A 390 -5.92 -15.72 -25.78
CA GLU A 390 -6.22 -14.39 -25.22
C GLU A 390 -5.60 -14.22 -23.83
N SER A 391 -5.54 -15.30 -23.05
CA SER A 391 -4.90 -15.29 -21.74
C SER A 391 -3.37 -15.15 -21.85
N LEU A 392 -2.73 -15.75 -22.86
CA LEU A 392 -1.31 -15.57 -23.14
C LEU A 392 -0.99 -14.13 -23.52
N ILE A 393 -1.83 -13.51 -24.35
CA ILE A 393 -1.68 -12.10 -24.74
C ILE A 393 -1.79 -11.20 -23.52
N ARG A 394 -2.82 -11.38 -22.68
CA ARG A 394 -2.97 -10.65 -21.41
C ARG A 394 -1.82 -10.91 -20.43
N PHE A 395 -1.29 -12.14 -20.42
CA PHE A 395 -0.14 -12.49 -19.59
C PHE A 395 1.10 -11.70 -20.01
N CYS A 396 1.37 -11.57 -21.31
CA CYS A 396 2.51 -10.83 -21.85
C CYS A 396 2.31 -9.32 -21.74
N HIS A 397 1.09 -8.84 -21.97
CA HIS A 397 0.74 -7.43 -22.07
C HIS A 397 -0.37 -7.07 -21.07
N THR A 398 0.02 -6.68 -19.85
CA THR A 398 -0.93 -6.13 -18.87
C THR A 398 -1.16 -4.65 -19.17
N VAL A 399 -2.41 -4.24 -19.33
CA VAL A 399 -2.79 -2.84 -19.57
C VAL A 399 -3.32 -2.24 -18.27
N PRO A 400 -2.57 -1.36 -17.58
CA PRO A 400 -3.03 -0.76 -16.34
C PRO A 400 -4.14 0.27 -16.61
N ARG A 401 -5.13 0.32 -15.72
CA ARG A 401 -6.18 1.35 -15.75
C ARG A 401 -5.76 2.53 -14.88
N LEU A 402 -5.13 3.52 -15.52
CA LEU A 402 -4.59 4.73 -14.89
C LEU A 402 -5.60 5.89 -14.94
N PRO A 403 -5.45 6.92 -14.10
CA PRO A 403 -6.18 8.18 -14.25
C PRO A 403 -5.98 8.78 -15.64
N ASP A 404 -7.06 9.10 -16.35
CA ASP A 404 -6.96 9.71 -17.69
C ASP A 404 -6.46 11.16 -17.56
N PRO A 405 -5.32 11.54 -18.17
CA PRO A 405 -4.83 12.91 -18.15
C PRO A 405 -5.62 13.87 -19.06
N ALA A 406 -6.36 13.37 -20.06
CA ALA A 406 -7.05 14.21 -21.04
C ALA A 406 -8.18 15.05 -20.42
N ASP A 407 -8.79 14.52 -19.35
CA ASP A 407 -9.89 15.17 -18.63
C ASP A 407 -9.40 16.01 -17.43
N ARG A 408 -8.10 16.30 -17.34
CA ARG A 408 -7.49 16.96 -16.16
C ARG A 408 -6.89 18.32 -16.47
N VAL A 409 -7.00 19.21 -15.49
CA VAL A 409 -6.35 20.51 -15.47
C VAL A 409 -5.08 20.41 -14.63
N PHE A 410 -3.94 20.54 -15.29
CA PHE A 410 -2.63 20.47 -14.63
C PHE A 410 -2.25 21.80 -13.99
N THR A 411 -2.11 21.78 -12.67
CA THR A 411 -1.72 22.92 -11.83
C THR A 411 -0.52 22.53 -10.96
N PRO A 412 0.70 22.45 -11.54
CA PRO A 412 1.88 21.94 -10.84
C PRO A 412 2.19 22.68 -9.53
N LEU A 413 2.73 21.95 -8.56
CA LEU A 413 3.16 22.54 -7.28
C LEU A 413 4.38 23.44 -7.47
N GLU A 414 4.32 24.64 -6.91
CA GLU A 414 5.44 25.58 -6.83
C GLU A 414 5.53 26.19 -5.41
N PRO A 415 6.71 26.23 -4.78
CA PRO A 415 7.99 25.70 -5.26
C PRO A 415 8.02 24.16 -5.29
N SER A 416 9.00 23.55 -5.96
CA SER A 416 9.25 22.12 -5.80
C SER A 416 9.66 21.75 -4.36
N LEU A 417 9.49 20.48 -3.95
CA LEU A 417 9.94 20.00 -2.65
C LEU A 417 11.44 20.28 -2.44
N GLY A 418 12.27 19.96 -3.43
CA GLY A 418 13.69 20.33 -3.45
C GLY A 418 14.51 19.68 -2.34
N ILE A 419 14.23 18.40 -2.04
CA ILE A 419 15.00 17.57 -1.11
C ILE A 419 15.66 16.41 -1.85
N GLY A 420 16.87 16.04 -1.43
CA GLY A 420 17.74 15.05 -2.07
C GLY A 420 18.22 13.97 -1.12
N VAL A 421 18.74 12.88 -1.69
CA VAL A 421 19.22 11.69 -0.93
C VAL A 421 20.49 11.94 -0.11
N GLU A 422 21.17 13.06 -0.36
CA GLU A 422 22.36 13.47 0.40
C GLU A 422 22.04 14.46 1.52
N ASP A 423 20.82 15.02 1.54
CA ASP A 423 20.41 15.95 2.60
C ASP A 423 20.32 15.20 3.93
N SER A 424 20.73 15.88 5.00
CA SER A 424 20.46 15.43 6.36
C SER A 424 18.99 15.59 6.71
N ARG A 425 18.55 14.86 7.74
CA ARG A 425 17.21 15.00 8.31
C ARG A 425 16.88 16.47 8.64
N GLN A 426 17.83 17.21 9.21
CA GLN A 426 17.62 18.60 9.60
C GLN A 426 17.46 19.51 8.38
N GLU A 427 18.28 19.34 7.34
CA GLU A 427 18.15 20.10 6.08
C GLU A 427 16.79 19.86 5.41
N ILE A 428 16.30 18.61 5.43
CA ILE A 428 14.95 18.28 4.94
C ILE A 428 13.88 18.97 5.79
N MET A 429 13.97 18.92 7.13
CA MET A 429 13.04 19.61 8.02
C MET A 429 13.01 21.11 7.75
N ASP A 430 14.17 21.75 7.66
CA ASP A 430 14.30 23.19 7.40
C ASP A 430 13.72 23.55 6.03
N ARG A 431 13.96 22.71 5.01
CA ARG A 431 13.41 22.90 3.68
C ARG A 431 11.89 22.83 3.69
N LEU A 432 11.30 21.77 4.26
CA LEU A 432 9.84 21.62 4.30
C LEU A 432 9.17 22.73 5.11
N ASP A 433 9.78 23.14 6.24
CA ASP A 433 9.28 24.27 7.03
C ASP A 433 9.31 25.59 6.23
N SER A 434 10.36 25.82 5.43
CA SER A 434 10.48 27.06 4.63
C SER A 434 9.45 27.21 3.50
N ILE A 435 8.83 26.12 3.05
CA ILE A 435 7.89 26.12 1.90
C ILE A 435 6.45 25.79 2.29
N ARG A 436 6.17 25.41 3.54
CA ARG A 436 4.86 24.90 3.95
C ARG A 436 3.69 25.83 3.66
N ASP A 437 3.88 27.14 3.74
CA ASP A 437 2.81 28.12 3.43
C ASP A 437 2.36 28.11 1.97
N ARG A 438 3.14 27.49 1.08
CA ARG A 438 2.90 27.44 -0.37
C ARG A 438 2.90 26.01 -0.93
N HIS A 439 3.24 25.01 -0.13
CA HIS A 439 3.36 23.63 -0.58
C HIS A 439 2.47 22.71 0.27
N PRO A 440 1.36 22.16 -0.28
CA PRO A 440 0.40 21.39 0.51
C PRO A 440 1.01 20.15 1.15
N TYR A 441 1.92 19.44 0.46
CA TYR A 441 2.59 18.28 1.07
C TYR A 441 3.43 18.66 2.29
N ALA A 442 4.17 19.76 2.22
CA ALA A 442 5.02 20.19 3.32
C ALA A 442 4.18 20.65 4.53
N ASP A 443 3.07 21.36 4.31
CA ASP A 443 2.17 21.74 5.41
C ASP A 443 1.52 20.53 6.07
N LEU A 444 0.92 19.64 5.26
CA LEU A 444 0.21 18.47 5.77
C LEU A 444 1.16 17.45 6.40
N ALA A 445 2.42 17.38 5.96
CA ALA A 445 3.44 16.53 6.58
C ALA A 445 3.69 16.91 8.05
N TRP A 446 3.65 18.19 8.41
CA TRP A 446 3.80 18.61 9.81
C TRP A 446 2.60 18.22 10.67
N HIS A 447 1.39 18.22 10.10
CA HIS A 447 0.20 17.71 10.78
C HIS A 447 0.24 16.18 10.95
N ALA A 448 0.71 15.44 9.94
CA ALA A 448 0.94 13.99 10.02
C ALA A 448 2.09 13.61 10.96
N TYR A 449 3.13 14.45 11.04
CA TYR A 449 4.24 14.32 11.98
C TYR A 449 3.84 14.67 13.43
N ARG A 450 2.73 15.39 13.58
CA ARG A 450 2.00 15.71 14.82
C ARG A 450 2.78 16.56 15.82
N ASP A 451 3.66 17.43 15.35
CA ASP A 451 4.38 18.38 16.21
C ASP A 451 3.53 19.65 16.47
N LEU A 452 2.94 19.74 17.66
CA LEU A 452 2.10 20.86 18.10
C LEU A 452 2.92 22.11 18.50
N ASN A 453 4.25 22.03 18.55
CA ASN A 453 5.09 23.22 18.66
C ASN A 453 5.29 23.92 17.30
N ARG A 454 5.00 23.21 16.21
CA ARG A 454 5.10 23.69 14.81
C ARG A 454 3.76 23.87 14.10
N THR A 455 2.69 23.30 14.64
CA THR A 455 1.34 23.34 14.05
C THR A 455 0.33 23.90 15.05
N GLY A 456 -0.80 24.41 14.56
CA GLY A 456 -1.94 24.73 15.43
C GLY A 456 -2.53 23.44 16.03
N TRP A 457 -3.04 23.53 17.26
CA TRP A 457 -3.60 22.39 17.97
C TRP A 457 -5.01 22.01 17.47
N GLU A 458 -5.73 22.92 16.82
CA GLU A 458 -7.13 22.75 16.45
C GLU A 458 -7.38 21.53 15.55
N PRO A 459 -6.58 21.28 14.49
CA PRO A 459 -6.73 20.07 13.68
C PRO A 459 -6.45 18.78 14.46
N PHE A 460 -5.47 18.82 15.38
CA PHE A 460 -5.10 17.66 16.20
C PHE A 460 -6.18 17.31 17.23
N VAL A 461 -6.77 18.33 17.86
CA VAL A 461 -7.88 18.15 18.81
C VAL A 461 -9.15 17.72 18.09
N LYS A 462 -9.50 18.33 16.95
CA LYS A 462 -10.65 17.89 16.14
C LYS A 462 -10.55 16.41 15.77
N ALA A 463 -9.36 15.97 15.33
CA ALA A 463 -9.06 14.56 15.12
C ALA A 463 -9.30 13.71 16.39
N GLY A 464 -8.76 14.18 17.52
CA GLY A 464 -8.93 13.59 18.84
C GLY A 464 -10.38 13.29 19.18
N MET A 465 -11.24 14.30 19.03
CA MET A 465 -12.61 14.26 19.52
C MET A 465 -13.59 13.54 18.58
N GLU A 466 -13.31 13.51 17.27
CA GLU A 466 -14.28 12.99 16.30
C GLU A 466 -13.95 11.57 15.78
N ARG A 467 -12.70 11.13 15.90
CA ARG A 467 -12.18 9.96 15.16
C ARG A 467 -11.43 8.96 16.04
N ASN A 468 -11.80 8.87 17.32
CA ASN A 468 -11.20 7.93 18.26
C ASN A 468 -12.26 7.08 18.99
N PRO A 469 -12.92 6.15 18.28
CA PRO A 469 -14.02 5.35 18.83
C PRO A 469 -13.58 4.22 19.78
N VAL A 470 -12.32 3.73 19.70
CA VAL A 470 -11.89 2.52 20.44
C VAL A 470 -11.88 2.77 21.94
N SER A 471 -11.24 3.85 22.34
CA SER A 471 -11.15 4.28 23.75
C SER A 471 -12.55 4.48 24.34
N VAL A 472 -13.46 5.11 23.61
CA VAL A 472 -14.86 5.33 24.01
C VAL A 472 -15.61 4.00 24.17
N ALA A 473 -15.47 3.09 23.22
CA ALA A 473 -16.13 1.79 23.28
C ALA A 473 -15.62 0.95 24.46
N ALA A 474 -14.32 0.98 24.73
CA ALA A 474 -13.69 0.16 25.76
C ALA A 474 -14.06 0.56 27.20
N VAL A 475 -14.41 1.82 27.44
CA VAL A 475 -14.83 2.30 28.77
C VAL A 475 -16.34 2.40 28.95
N ARG A 476 -17.14 1.90 27.99
CA ARG A 476 -18.61 2.06 27.99
C ARG A 476 -19.27 1.60 29.28
N ASP A 477 -18.78 0.49 29.84
CA ASP A 477 -19.38 -0.15 31.03
C ASP A 477 -18.73 0.29 32.34
N LEU A 478 -17.76 1.22 32.31
CA LEU A 478 -17.11 1.77 33.50
C LEU A 478 -17.88 2.98 34.03
N ASP A 479 -17.94 3.16 35.35
CA ASP A 479 -18.35 4.45 35.92
C ASP A 479 -17.31 5.56 35.69
N ASP A 480 -17.67 6.82 35.92
CA ASP A 480 -16.77 7.96 35.67
C ASP A 480 -15.48 7.90 36.50
N GLY A 481 -15.56 7.43 37.75
CA GLY A 481 -14.39 7.31 38.62
C GLY A 481 -13.46 6.20 38.19
N ALA A 482 -13.99 5.06 37.75
CA ALA A 482 -13.23 3.94 37.21
C ALA A 482 -12.53 4.32 35.91
N MET A 483 -13.24 5.00 35.00
CA MET A 483 -12.67 5.54 33.77
C MET A 483 -11.48 6.49 34.04
N VAL A 484 -11.63 7.44 34.98
CA VAL A 484 -10.54 8.35 35.35
C VAL A 484 -9.34 7.57 35.90
N ARG A 485 -9.56 6.61 36.81
CA ARG A 485 -8.49 5.77 37.37
C ARG A 485 -7.75 4.97 36.32
N GLU A 486 -8.45 4.44 35.32
CA GLU A 486 -7.83 3.73 34.19
C GLU A 486 -6.89 4.65 33.41
N VAL A 487 -7.30 5.89 33.12
CA VAL A 487 -6.46 6.87 32.41
C VAL A 487 -5.25 7.31 33.25
N GLU A 488 -5.44 7.56 34.54
CA GLU A 488 -4.38 7.94 35.47
C GLU A 488 -3.32 6.83 35.64
N ALA A 489 -3.75 5.56 35.60
CA ALA A 489 -2.89 4.39 35.73
C ALA A 489 -2.02 4.13 34.49
N LEU A 490 -2.30 4.76 33.34
CA LEU A 490 -1.49 4.60 32.13
C LEU A 490 -0.07 5.15 32.36
N PRO A 491 0.98 4.40 31.95
CA PRO A 491 2.35 4.88 31.99
C PRO A 491 2.50 6.22 31.27
N ASN A 492 3.23 7.15 31.89
CA ASN A 492 3.53 8.48 31.36
C ASN A 492 4.65 8.41 30.29
N GLU A 493 4.42 7.65 29.23
CA GLU A 493 5.40 7.42 28.17
C GLU A 493 4.68 7.40 26.82
N SER A 494 4.99 8.38 25.99
CA SER A 494 4.45 8.49 24.63
C SER A 494 5.11 7.51 23.67
N ILE A 495 4.38 7.11 22.64
CA ILE A 495 4.94 6.36 21.49
C ILE A 495 5.76 7.27 20.56
N TYR A 496 5.56 8.59 20.62
CA TYR A 496 6.34 9.59 19.90
C TYR A 496 7.45 10.12 20.81
N PRO A 497 8.74 9.93 20.52
CA PRO A 497 9.80 10.23 21.47
C PRO A 497 10.21 11.71 21.55
N GLU A 498 9.91 12.51 20.53
CA GLU A 498 10.39 13.90 20.44
C GLU A 498 9.36 14.90 20.99
N ASP A 499 9.86 16.07 21.39
CA ASP A 499 9.09 17.20 21.90
C ASP A 499 8.00 17.62 20.91
N GLY A 500 6.87 18.08 21.45
CA GLY A 500 5.75 18.57 20.67
C GLY A 500 4.93 17.49 19.94
N ARG A 501 5.50 16.29 19.71
CA ARG A 501 4.85 15.21 18.97
C ARG A 501 3.92 14.40 19.85
N LEU A 502 2.66 14.21 19.45
CA LEU A 502 1.66 13.59 20.33
C LEU A 502 0.92 12.41 19.69
N ALA A 503 0.57 11.44 20.55
CA ALA A 503 -0.34 10.35 20.26
C ALA A 503 -1.81 10.78 20.36
N GLN A 504 -2.65 10.17 19.53
CA GLN A 504 -4.10 10.32 19.54
C GLN A 504 -4.75 9.43 20.60
N PRO A 505 -5.97 9.75 21.09
CA PRO A 505 -6.63 8.99 22.16
C PRO A 505 -6.67 7.47 21.95
N ASP A 506 -6.99 6.99 20.75
CA ASP A 506 -7.04 5.54 20.50
C ASP A 506 -5.65 4.90 20.42
N GLU A 507 -4.61 5.64 20.05
CA GLU A 507 -3.23 5.13 20.14
C GLU A 507 -2.83 4.98 21.61
N VAL A 508 -3.11 6.00 22.44
CA VAL A 508 -2.85 5.95 23.89
C VAL A 508 -3.57 4.76 24.52
N TRP A 509 -4.83 4.54 24.15
CA TRP A 509 -5.62 3.44 24.66
C TRP A 509 -5.14 2.08 24.14
N ASN A 510 -4.90 1.93 22.83
CA ASN A 510 -4.49 0.66 22.22
C ASN A 510 -3.12 0.20 22.70
N TYR A 511 -2.16 1.12 22.81
CA TYR A 511 -0.80 0.81 23.24
C TYR A 511 -0.62 0.92 24.76
N ARG A 512 -1.70 1.25 25.48
CA ARG A 512 -1.79 1.35 26.94
C ARG A 512 -0.70 2.22 27.54
N ARG A 513 -0.39 3.35 26.91
CA ARG A 513 0.64 4.31 27.36
C ARG A 513 0.49 5.66 26.66
N GLY A 514 0.82 6.74 27.36
CA GLY A 514 0.84 8.07 26.78
C GLY A 514 1.38 9.13 27.74
N ASP A 515 1.99 10.16 27.20
CA ASP A 515 2.40 11.35 27.96
C ASP A 515 1.19 12.07 28.60
N GLY A 516 1.42 12.91 29.60
CA GLY A 516 0.37 13.65 30.30
C GLY A 516 -0.53 14.49 29.38
N ALA A 517 0.00 15.13 28.33
CA ALA A 517 -0.84 15.86 27.38
C ALA A 517 -1.74 14.93 26.57
N GLU A 518 -1.25 13.73 26.25
CA GLU A 518 -1.98 12.71 25.49
C GLU A 518 -3.06 12.04 26.37
N ARG A 519 -2.75 11.77 27.64
CA ARG A 519 -3.70 11.28 28.66
C ARG A 519 -4.78 12.31 28.97
N ALA A 520 -4.43 13.60 29.02
CA ALA A 520 -5.38 14.69 29.17
C ALA A 520 -6.37 14.72 27.98
N LEU A 521 -5.88 14.61 26.74
CA LEU A 521 -6.72 14.56 25.56
C LEU A 521 -7.60 13.29 25.52
N LEU A 522 -7.05 12.13 25.88
CA LEU A 522 -7.82 10.89 26.04
C LEU A 522 -8.97 11.10 27.04
N LEU A 523 -8.70 11.62 28.24
CA LEU A 523 -9.74 11.85 29.23
C LEU A 523 -10.82 12.82 28.72
N ALA A 524 -10.42 13.91 28.06
CA ALA A 524 -11.35 14.86 27.47
C ALA A 524 -12.25 14.21 26.40
N ASN A 525 -11.68 13.37 25.53
CA ASN A 525 -12.44 12.59 24.54
C ASN A 525 -13.50 11.71 25.21
N LEU A 526 -13.12 10.99 26.27
CA LEU A 526 -14.03 10.10 27.00
C LEU A 526 -15.15 10.89 27.72
N ILE A 527 -14.83 12.01 28.35
CA ILE A 527 -15.83 12.89 29.00
C ILE A 527 -16.80 13.43 27.96
N ARG A 528 -16.31 13.94 26.83
CA ARG A 528 -17.16 14.46 25.75
C ARG A 528 -18.09 13.40 25.19
N ALA A 529 -17.61 12.17 25.01
CA ALA A 529 -18.45 11.07 24.54
C ALA A 529 -19.62 10.75 25.48
N ARG A 530 -19.43 10.91 26.80
CA ARG A 530 -20.49 10.73 27.81
C ARG A 530 -21.38 11.95 27.97
N ARG A 531 -20.82 13.15 27.77
CA ARG A 531 -21.48 14.43 28.03
C ARG A 531 -21.22 15.40 26.87
N PRO A 532 -21.94 15.26 25.74
CA PRO A 532 -21.67 15.99 24.50
C PRO A 532 -21.69 17.52 24.63
N GLU A 533 -22.54 18.04 25.52
CA GLU A 533 -22.76 19.48 25.74
C GLU A 533 -21.81 20.08 26.80
N GLN A 534 -20.99 19.26 27.47
CA GLN A 534 -20.09 19.77 28.51
C GLN A 534 -18.91 20.48 27.86
N ALA A 535 -18.75 21.77 28.14
CA ALA A 535 -17.55 22.52 27.77
C ALA A 535 -16.33 21.92 28.47
N ILE A 536 -15.31 21.59 27.69
CA ILE A 536 -14.06 21.02 28.18
C ILE A 536 -12.92 21.89 27.65
N ARG A 537 -11.94 22.16 28.51
CA ARG A 537 -10.67 22.74 28.07
C ARG A 537 -9.49 21.97 28.63
N ILE A 538 -8.39 21.98 27.88
CA ILE A 538 -7.10 21.48 28.34
C ILE A 538 -6.12 22.65 28.36
N GLU A 539 -5.60 22.97 29.54
CA GLU A 539 -4.54 23.96 29.72
C GLU A 539 -3.21 23.21 29.69
N VAL A 540 -2.39 23.51 28.69
CA VAL A 540 -1.07 22.93 28.54
C VAL A 540 -0.03 23.97 28.90
N GLU A 541 0.84 23.62 29.83
CA GLU A 541 1.98 24.41 30.30
C GLU A 541 3.24 23.55 30.19
N ASP A 542 4.43 24.16 30.32
CA ASP A 542 5.66 23.37 30.37
C ASP A 542 5.63 22.44 31.60
N GLY A 543 5.84 21.14 31.36
CA GLY A 543 5.81 20.11 32.40
C GLY A 543 4.42 19.56 32.77
N ARG A 544 3.30 20.11 32.25
CA ARG A 544 1.95 19.74 32.75
C ARG A 544 0.81 20.00 31.76
N ALA A 545 -0.20 19.13 31.77
CA ALA A 545 -1.49 19.35 31.12
C ALA A 545 -2.64 19.21 32.12
N VAL A 546 -3.60 20.13 32.10
CA VAL A 546 -4.73 20.18 33.04
C VAL A 546 -6.04 20.14 32.27
N VAL A 547 -6.87 19.11 32.51
CA VAL A 547 -8.22 19.00 31.97
C VAL A 547 -9.19 19.69 32.92
N VAL A 548 -10.02 20.61 32.42
CA VAL A 548 -11.09 21.27 33.16
C VAL A 548 -12.41 20.95 32.47
N ALA A 549 -13.33 20.31 33.19
CA ALA A 549 -14.66 19.98 32.71
C ALA A 549 -15.72 20.33 33.78
N GLY A 550 -16.42 21.44 33.60
CA GLY A 550 -17.34 21.95 34.63
C GLY A 550 -16.59 22.29 35.92
N ASN A 551 -16.93 21.62 37.03
CA ASN A 551 -16.27 21.80 38.33
C ASN A 551 -15.11 20.82 38.56
N ASP A 552 -14.94 19.84 37.68
CA ASP A 552 -13.93 18.81 37.82
C ASP A 552 -12.62 19.26 37.15
N THR A 553 -11.50 18.89 37.76
CA THR A 553 -10.16 19.22 37.26
C THR A 553 -9.20 18.06 37.49
N TRP A 554 -8.46 17.70 36.43
CA TRP A 554 -7.45 16.63 36.46
C TRP A 554 -6.13 17.15 35.91
N SER A 555 -5.01 16.79 36.55
CA SER A 555 -3.68 17.30 36.21
C SER A 555 -2.74 16.14 35.92
N PHE A 556 -2.08 16.20 34.77
CA PHE A 556 -1.13 15.20 34.30
C PHE A 556 0.25 15.82 34.09
N PRO A 557 1.34 15.25 34.64
CA PRO A 557 2.69 15.69 34.31
C PRO A 557 3.02 15.32 32.86
N SER A 558 3.60 16.25 32.11
CA SER A 558 3.94 16.08 30.71
C SER A 558 5.43 16.36 30.47
N ALA A 559 6.08 15.50 29.69
CA ALA A 559 7.47 15.66 29.26
C ALA A 559 7.58 16.12 27.79
N LYS A 560 6.49 16.62 27.20
CA LYS A 560 6.43 16.96 25.77
C LYS A 560 6.96 18.34 25.42
N HIS A 561 7.30 19.14 26.43
CA HIS A 561 7.83 20.51 26.25
C HIS A 561 6.98 21.33 25.26
N LEU A 562 5.65 21.23 25.41
CA LEU A 562 4.71 21.97 24.60
C LEU A 562 4.74 23.44 25.00
N ARG A 563 4.69 24.34 24.01
CA ARG A 563 4.47 25.76 24.27
C ARG A 563 3.12 25.95 24.98
N PRO A 564 3.00 26.95 25.88
CA PRO A 564 1.74 27.22 26.57
C PRO A 564 0.59 27.42 25.60
N GLN A 565 -0.49 26.66 25.79
CA GLN A 565 -1.66 26.67 24.91
C GLN A 565 -2.91 26.21 25.66
N VAL A 566 -4.08 26.65 25.18
CA VAL A 566 -5.38 26.26 25.73
C VAL A 566 -6.20 25.63 24.62
N TRP A 567 -6.51 24.34 24.78
CA TRP A 567 -7.34 23.60 23.85
C TRP A 567 -8.79 23.68 24.32
N THR A 568 -9.66 24.29 23.52
CA THR A 568 -11.09 24.40 23.82
C THR A 568 -11.86 23.43 22.93
N MET A 569 -12.80 22.69 23.54
CA MET A 569 -13.59 21.65 22.89
C MET A 569 -15.07 21.88 23.11
#